data_AF-A0A291MXZ2-F1
#
_entry.id   AF-A0A291MXZ2-F1
#
_cell.length_a   1.000
_cell.length_b   1.000
_cell.length_c   1.000
_cell.angle_alpha   90.00
_cell.angle_beta   90.00
_cell.angle_gamma   90.00
#
_symmetry.space_group_name_H-M   'P 1'
#
loop_
_entity.id
_entity.type
_entity.pdbx_description
1 polymer ?
#
loop_
_entity_poly.entity_id
_entity_poly.type
_entity_poly.pdbx_seq_one_letter_code
_entity_poly.pdbx_strand_id
1 'polypeptide(L)' 'MIDKVHPREDSETPRGPGGDTLPGREKADPRTGGGKPQEDVENRPNVGTVIPEDYPEKDRDDSRP' A
#
# COMPACT_ATOMS: atom_id res chain seq x y z
N MET A 1 7.24 25.25 -18.67
CA MET A 1 6.48 24.32 -17.80
C MET A 1 7.12 24.41 -16.44
N ILE A 2 6.35 24.74 -15.39
CA ILE A 2 6.89 24.90 -14.03
C ILE A 2 7.08 23.51 -13.46
N ASP A 3 8.33 23.09 -13.28
CA ASP A 3 8.66 21.84 -12.61
C ASP A 3 8.04 21.86 -11.21
N LYS A 4 7.06 20.96 -11.00
CA LYS A 4 6.54 20.67 -9.66
C LYS A 4 7.67 20.03 -8.87
N VAL A 5 8.37 20.83 -8.07
CA VAL A 5 9.30 20.33 -7.05
C VAL A 5 8.51 19.44 -6.10
N HIS A 6 8.71 18.13 -6.19
CA HIS A 6 8.21 17.20 -5.19
C HIS A 6 9.10 17.40 -3.95
N PRO A 7 8.54 17.81 -2.79
CA PRO A 7 9.35 17.96 -1.58
C PRO A 7 9.94 16.58 -1.25
N ARG A 8 11.27 16.56 -1.03
CA ARG A 8 11.98 15.34 -0.64
C ARG A 8 11.46 14.88 0.72
N GLU A 9 11.36 13.56 0.92
CA GLU A 9 10.80 12.91 2.11
C GLU A 9 11.57 13.21 3.42
N ASP A 10 12.68 13.96 3.35
CA ASP A 10 13.54 14.34 4.48
C ASP A 10 13.18 15.70 5.12
N SER A 11 12.12 16.37 4.64
CA SER A 11 11.73 17.70 5.15
C SER A 11 11.29 17.62 6.62
N GLU A 12 11.80 18.52 7.45
CA GLU A 12 11.50 18.58 8.89
C GLU A 12 10.00 18.61 9.20
N THR A 13 9.60 17.95 10.30
CA THR A 13 8.21 17.93 10.76
C THR A 13 7.71 19.37 10.92
N PRO A 14 6.68 19.78 10.17
CA PRO A 14 6.19 21.16 10.20
C PRO A 14 5.65 21.52 11.58
N ARG A 15 5.88 22.77 11.98
CA ARG A 15 5.42 23.31 13.25
C ARG A 15 4.22 24.23 13.06
N GLY A 16 3.29 24.16 14.00
CA GLY A 16 2.16 25.06 14.10
C GLY A 16 2.57 26.44 14.61
N PRO A 17 1.64 27.40 14.64
CA PRO A 17 1.90 28.78 15.09
C PRO A 17 2.41 28.88 16.54
N GLY A 18 2.04 27.92 17.39
CA GLY A 18 2.54 27.80 18.78
C GLY A 18 3.86 27.04 18.93
N GLY A 19 4.44 26.55 17.82
CA GLY A 19 5.63 25.70 17.84
C GLY A 19 5.36 24.21 18.03
N ASP A 20 4.10 23.80 18.19
CA ASP A 20 3.70 22.39 18.29
C ASP A 20 3.94 21.64 16.97
N THR A 21 4.27 20.35 17.04
CA THR A 21 4.43 19.49 15.87
C THR A 21 3.08 19.16 15.23
N LEU A 22 2.95 19.37 13.91
CA LEU A 22 1.73 19.02 13.17
C LEU A 22 1.77 17.57 12.66
N PRO A 23 0.65 16.82 12.76
CA PRO A 23 0.59 15.45 12.28
C PRO A 23 0.55 15.35 10.74
N GLY A 24 1.02 14.23 10.19
CA GLY A 24 0.89 13.89 8.76
C GLY A 24 2.01 14.40 7.85
N ARG A 25 3.12 14.85 8.44
CA ARG A 25 4.35 15.29 7.76
C ARG A 25 5.59 15.02 8.61
N GLU A 26 5.49 14.03 9.50
CA GLU A 26 6.62 13.55 10.28
C GLU A 26 7.70 13.02 9.33
N LYS A 27 8.97 13.23 9.70
CA LYS A 27 10.06 12.55 9.00
C LYS A 27 9.77 11.05 9.02
N ALA A 28 9.77 10.42 7.85
CA ALA A 28 9.69 8.98 7.76
C ALA A 28 10.78 8.37 8.67
N ASP A 29 10.41 7.40 9.51
CA ASP A 29 11.39 6.71 10.34
C ASP A 29 12.43 6.09 9.38
N PRO A 30 13.73 6.41 9.50
CA PRO A 30 14.74 5.86 8.60
C PRO A 30 14.84 4.33 8.71
N ARG A 31 14.30 3.73 9.78
CA ARG A 31 14.17 2.27 9.94
C ARG A 31 13.04 1.68 9.10
N THR A 32 12.13 2.50 8.60
CA THR A 32 11.03 2.10 7.73
C THR A 32 11.29 2.65 6.32
N GLY A 33 11.83 1.82 5.43
CA GLY A 33 12.15 2.21 4.05
C GLY A 33 10.95 2.39 3.12
N GLY A 34 9.81 2.85 3.66
CA GLY A 34 8.54 2.90 2.96
C GLY A 34 7.92 1.50 2.72
N GLY A 35 6.83 1.48 1.96
CA GLY A 35 6.21 0.26 1.47
C GLY A 35 6.91 -0.28 0.23
N LYS A 36 7.07 -1.60 0.11
CA LYS A 36 7.50 -2.21 -1.15
C LYS A 36 6.38 -2.09 -2.19
N PRO A 37 6.71 -2.06 -3.50
CA PRO A 37 5.69 -2.18 -4.53
C PRO A 37 4.94 -3.51 -4.37
N GLN A 38 3.67 -3.51 -4.75
CA GLN A 38 2.87 -4.72 -4.78
C GLN A 38 3.49 -5.74 -5.76
N GLU A 39 3.59 -7.00 -5.33
CA GLU A 39 4.06 -8.08 -6.20
C GLU A 39 3.04 -8.38 -7.31
N ASP A 40 3.53 -8.70 -8.51
CA ASP A 40 2.67 -9.16 -9.61
C ASP A 40 1.94 -10.44 -9.20
N VAL A 41 0.70 -10.58 -9.69
CA VAL A 41 -0.16 -11.73 -9.37
C VAL A 41 0.51 -13.05 -9.75
N GLU A 42 1.15 -13.11 -10.92
CA GLU A 42 1.83 -14.31 -11.44
C GLU A 42 3.03 -14.74 -10.58
N ASN A 43 3.58 -13.84 -9.76
CA ASN A 43 4.72 -14.12 -8.90
C ASN A 43 4.29 -14.62 -7.50
N ARG A 44 2.98 -14.63 -7.20
CA ARG A 44 2.47 -14.98 -5.86
C ARG A 44 2.11 -16.47 -5.82
N PRO A 45 2.83 -17.29 -5.03
CA PRO A 45 2.79 -18.76 -5.14
C PRO A 45 1.43 -19.41 -4.85
N ASN A 46 0.52 -18.72 -4.16
CA ASN A 46 -0.79 -19.26 -3.76
C ASN A 46 -1.96 -18.60 -4.50
N VAL A 47 -1.71 -17.67 -5.42
CA VAL A 47 -2.79 -17.00 -6.15
C VAL A 47 -3.05 -17.75 -7.44
N GLY A 48 -4.33 -18.01 -7.73
CA GLY A 48 -4.73 -18.72 -8.94
C GLY A 48 -4.37 -20.21 -8.96
N THR A 49 -3.95 -20.79 -7.82
CA THR A 49 -3.61 -22.20 -7.70
C THR A 49 -4.81 -23.14 -7.69
N VAL A 50 -6.01 -22.59 -7.47
CA VAL A 50 -7.28 -23.32 -7.52
C VAL A 50 -8.21 -22.65 -8.53
N ILE A 51 -8.94 -23.48 -9.27
CA ILE A 51 -9.97 -23.05 -10.21
C ILE A 51 -11.37 -23.39 -9.65
N PRO A 52 -12.44 -22.75 -10.13
CA PRO A 52 -13.80 -23.05 -9.66
C PRO A 52 -14.15 -24.54 -9.74
N GLU A 53 -13.63 -25.26 -10.72
CA GLU A 53 -13.84 -26.69 -10.93
C GLU A 53 -13.23 -27.58 -9.83
N ASP A 54 -12.26 -27.08 -9.05
CA ASP A 54 -11.67 -27.82 -7.94
C ASP A 54 -12.60 -27.91 -6.73
N TYR A 55 -13.64 -27.07 -6.67
CA TYR A 55 -14.64 -27.06 -5.61
C TYR A 55 -15.81 -28.00 -5.92
N PRO A 56 -16.42 -28.62 -4.89
CA PRO A 56 -17.65 -29.39 -5.06
C PRO A 56 -18.76 -28.58 -5.76
N GLU A 57 -19.53 -29.23 -6.63
CA GLU A 57 -20.60 -28.59 -7.42
C GLU A 57 -21.59 -27.81 -6.55
N LYS A 58 -21.96 -28.38 -5.39
CA LYS A 58 -22.82 -27.72 -4.41
C LYS A 58 -22.25 -26.39 -3.92
N ASP A 59 -20.97 -26.33 -3.59
CA ASP A 59 -20.32 -25.12 -3.11
C ASP A 59 -20.19 -24.07 -4.22
N ARG A 60 -20.03 -24.50 -5.47
CA ARG A 60 -20.01 -23.63 -6.64
C ARG A 60 -21.37 -22.99 -6.92
N ASP A 61 -22.45 -23.75 -6.77
CA ASP A 61 -23.80 -23.25 -6.98
C ASP A 61 -24.22 -22.29 -5.85
N ASP A 62 -23.91 -22.65 -4.59
CA ASP A 62 -24.22 -21.84 -3.41
C ASP A 62 -23.42 -20.51 -3.35
N SER A 63 -22.35 -20.38 -4.14
CA SER A 63 -21.49 -19.17 -4.19
C SER A 63 -21.81 -18.21 -5.34
N ARG A 64 -22.78 -18.52 -6.21
CA ARG A 64 -23.22 -17.58 -7.25
C ARG A 64 -24.08 -16.45 -6.63
N PRO A 65 -23.85 -15.18 -7.03
CA PRO A 65 -24.55 -14.01 -6.49
C PRO A 65 -26.02 -13.92 -6.90
#